data_AF-A0A1Q7ZHU4-F1
#
_entry.id   AF-A0A1Q7ZHU4-F1
#
_cell.length_a   1.000
_cell.length_b   1.000
_cell.length_c   1.000
_cell.angle_alpha   90.00
_cell.angle_beta   90.00
_cell.angle_gamma   90.00
#
_symmetry.space_group_name_H-M   'P 1'
#
loop_
_entity.id
_entity.type
_entity.pdbx_description
1 polymer ?
#
loop_
_entity_poly.entity_id
_entity_poly.type
_entity_poly.pdbx_seq_one_letter_code
_entity_poly.pdbx_strand_id
1 'polypeptide(L)'
;ITLVVTAPLTPDGEIAEHVRKHGDGVKDIAFAVDDVTASWRETTSRGARSAMEPAEMDGGEDGILRRSAVFTYGEVRHSFIDRHDYHGVFGPGYRRIKKPARAAQGLSLLEIDHCVGNVELGDMDRFVEFYKDVFGFAQLIHYDDKVIHTDYSALMSKVMTNGNGRIKFPINEPASGKKKSQIQEFLDWYLDAGTQHIALRTEDIVGTVRGLRENGVEFLGMPHAYYETLADRVGDVGVPMETLEELGIEADRDEEGYLLQI
;
A
#
# COMPACT_ATOMS: atom_id res chain seq x y z
N ILE A 1 -1.23 -11.24 6.40
CA ILE A 1 -1.37 -9.76 6.47
C ILE A 1 -1.37 -9.30 7.92
N THR A 2 -0.70 -8.18 8.24
CA THR A 2 -0.76 -7.57 9.57
C THR A 2 -1.09 -6.09 9.43
N LEU A 3 -2.25 -5.69 9.97
CA LEU A 3 -2.68 -4.31 10.05
C LEU A 3 -2.74 -3.90 11.52
N VAL A 4 -2.20 -2.71 11.82
CA VAL A 4 -2.24 -2.13 13.17
C VAL A 4 -3.10 -0.88 13.11
N VAL A 5 -4.26 -0.93 13.78
CA VAL A 5 -5.14 0.23 13.92
C VAL A 5 -4.85 0.89 15.26
N THR A 6 -4.45 2.16 15.22
CA THR A 6 -4.11 2.94 16.40
C THR A 6 -5.00 4.17 16.44
N ALA A 7 -5.64 4.42 17.59
CA ALA A 7 -6.46 5.60 17.84
C ALA A 7 -5.91 6.38 19.04
N PRO A 8 -6.01 7.72 19.06
CA PRO A 8 -5.58 8.51 20.19
C PRO A 8 -6.55 8.32 21.38
N LEU A 9 -6.03 8.24 22.60
CA LEU A 9 -6.85 8.19 23.83
C LEU A 9 -7.11 9.60 24.41
N THR A 10 -6.37 10.60 23.94
CA THR A 10 -6.41 12.00 24.36
C THR A 10 -6.49 12.89 23.13
N PRO A 11 -6.98 14.14 23.25
CA PRO A 11 -7.01 15.07 22.12
C PRO A 11 -5.61 15.50 21.65
N ASP A 12 -4.59 15.31 22.48
CA ASP A 12 -3.21 15.68 22.18
C ASP A 12 -2.39 14.46 21.72
N GLY A 13 -1.35 14.73 20.93
CA GLY A 13 -0.34 13.76 20.51
C GLY A 13 -0.31 13.52 19.00
N GLU A 14 0.72 12.82 18.54
CA GLU A 14 0.99 12.64 17.11
C GLU A 14 -0.19 12.00 16.35
N ILE A 15 -0.82 10.99 16.94
CA ILE A 15 -1.96 10.29 16.30
C ILE A 15 -3.20 11.17 16.29
N ALA A 16 -3.44 12.01 17.31
CA ALA A 16 -4.56 12.93 17.32
C ALA A 16 -4.40 14.00 16.23
N GLU A 17 -3.19 14.53 16.06
CA GLU A 17 -2.88 15.48 14.98
C GLU A 17 -3.00 14.86 13.59
N HIS A 18 -2.57 13.59 13.41
CA HIS A 18 -2.77 12.83 12.18
C HIS A 18 -4.26 12.78 11.82
N VAL A 19 -5.09 12.26 12.74
CA VAL A 19 -6.54 12.11 12.51
C VAL A 19 -7.20 13.46 12.27
N ARG A 20 -6.79 14.51 12.99
CA ARG A 20 -7.32 15.87 12.81
C ARG A 20 -7.05 16.42 11.40
N LYS A 21 -5.87 16.14 10.83
CA LYS A 21 -5.47 16.66 9.52
C LYS A 21 -5.96 15.77 8.36
N HIS A 22 -5.89 14.44 8.53
CA HIS A 22 -6.03 13.48 7.43
C HIS A 22 -7.29 12.62 7.51
N GLY A 23 -7.97 12.57 8.66
CA GLY A 23 -8.89 11.49 8.99
C GLY A 23 -8.15 10.18 9.26
N ASP A 24 -8.82 9.04 9.07
CA ASP A 24 -8.19 7.73 9.18
C ASP A 24 -7.27 7.49 7.97
N GLY A 25 -6.00 7.16 8.20
CA GLY A 25 -5.03 6.99 7.14
C GLY A 25 -3.84 6.13 7.51
N VAL A 26 -3.04 5.79 6.49
CA VAL A 26 -1.80 5.03 6.69
C VAL A 26 -0.72 5.96 7.23
N LYS A 27 -0.21 5.65 8.41
CA LYS A 27 0.89 6.40 9.04
C LYS A 27 2.27 5.76 8.86
N ASP A 28 2.31 4.43 8.71
CA ASP A 28 3.55 3.65 8.74
C ASP A 28 3.41 2.37 7.91
N ILE A 29 4.41 2.12 7.07
CA ILE A 29 4.55 0.89 6.28
C ILE A 29 5.84 0.21 6.73
N ALA A 30 5.70 -0.85 7.52
CA ALA A 30 6.82 -1.51 8.18
C ALA A 30 7.44 -2.63 7.34
N PHE A 31 8.77 -2.71 7.37
CA PHE A 31 9.58 -3.76 6.76
C PHE A 31 10.19 -4.65 7.83
N ALA A 32 10.11 -5.97 7.63
CA ALA A 32 10.95 -6.90 8.36
C ALA A 32 12.38 -6.81 7.82
N VAL A 33 13.36 -6.62 8.70
CA VAL A 33 14.78 -6.53 8.34
C VAL A 33 15.63 -7.35 9.29
N ASP A 34 16.84 -7.69 8.85
CA ASP A 34 17.81 -8.43 9.67
C ASP A 34 18.58 -7.52 10.64
N ASP A 35 18.70 -6.22 10.36
CA ASP A 35 19.37 -5.26 11.24
C ASP A 35 18.75 -3.86 11.12
N VAL A 36 18.04 -3.44 12.18
CA VAL A 36 17.36 -2.13 12.23
C VAL A 36 18.32 -0.96 12.32
N THR A 37 19.50 -1.16 12.91
CA THR A 37 20.52 -0.12 13.07
C THR A 37 21.22 0.12 11.75
N ALA A 38 21.63 -0.96 11.07
CA ALA A 38 22.21 -0.88 9.74
C ALA A 38 21.22 -0.27 8.74
N SER A 39 19.96 -0.72 8.74
CA SER A 39 18.92 -0.20 7.83
C SER A 39 18.69 1.30 8.04
N TRP A 40 18.57 1.74 9.29
CA TRP A 40 18.41 3.16 9.61
C TRP A 40 19.65 3.97 9.24
N ARG A 41 20.85 3.49 9.58
CA ARG A 41 22.10 4.20 9.30
C ARG A 41 22.32 4.35 7.79
N GLU A 42 22.10 3.30 7.02
CA GLU A 42 22.29 3.34 5.58
C GLU A 42 21.31 4.32 4.94
N THR A 43 20.00 4.19 5.22
CA THR A 43 18.98 5.06 4.65
C THR A 43 19.16 6.53 5.05
N THR A 44 19.48 6.81 6.32
CA THR A 44 19.74 8.20 6.77
C THR A 44 21.02 8.77 6.19
N SER A 45 22.08 7.98 6.04
CA SER A 45 23.33 8.43 5.40
C SER A 45 23.14 8.79 3.92
N ARG A 46 22.12 8.21 3.27
CA ARG A 46 21.74 8.47 1.88
C ARG A 46 20.64 9.54 1.73
N GLY A 47 20.28 10.22 2.81
CA GLY A 47 19.39 11.38 2.77
C GLY A 47 17.98 11.17 3.32
N ALA A 48 17.64 9.98 3.83
CA ALA A 48 16.38 9.80 4.54
C ALA A 48 16.36 10.62 5.84
N ARG A 49 15.24 11.27 6.12
CA ARG A 49 15.04 11.94 7.41
C ARG A 49 14.68 10.91 8.47
N SER A 50 15.44 10.85 9.55
CA SER A 50 15.13 9.98 10.70
C SER A 50 13.75 10.31 11.28
N ALA A 51 12.93 9.28 11.47
CA ALA A 51 11.66 9.37 12.19
C ALA A 51 11.77 8.80 13.61
N MET A 52 12.58 7.75 13.77
CA MET A 52 12.89 7.12 15.04
C MET A 52 14.29 6.51 14.95
N GLU A 53 15.18 6.90 15.85
CA GLU A 53 16.49 6.25 15.98
C GLU A 53 16.34 4.78 16.42
N PRO A 54 17.30 3.91 16.10
CA PRO A 54 17.27 2.51 16.53
C PRO A 54 17.10 2.37 18.04
N ALA A 55 16.09 1.60 18.43
CA ALA A 55 15.81 1.30 19.82
C ALA A 55 15.44 -0.17 20.01
N GLU A 56 15.81 -0.69 21.17
CA GLU A 56 15.36 -1.98 21.67
C GLU A 56 14.12 -1.78 22.54
N MET A 57 13.13 -2.65 22.37
CA MET A 57 11.93 -2.71 23.16
C MET A 57 11.95 -3.99 23.98
N ASP A 58 12.07 -3.85 25.30
CA ASP A 58 12.09 -4.96 26.24
C ASP A 58 10.70 -5.64 26.32
N GLY A 59 10.66 -6.90 25.91
CA GLY A 59 9.49 -7.78 26.00
C GLY A 59 9.44 -8.63 27.27
N GLY A 60 10.41 -8.49 28.17
CA GLY A 60 10.58 -9.38 29.32
C GLY A 60 10.91 -10.81 28.88
N GLU A 61 10.08 -11.76 29.30
CA GLU A 61 10.26 -13.18 28.95
C GLU A 61 10.09 -13.47 27.44
N ASP A 62 9.38 -12.59 26.73
CA ASP A 62 9.17 -12.72 25.28
C ASP A 62 10.38 -12.27 24.45
N GLY A 63 11.44 -11.73 25.08
CA GLY A 63 12.68 -11.31 24.42
C GLY A 63 12.69 -9.84 23.97
N ILE A 64 13.52 -9.50 22.98
CA ILE A 64 13.79 -8.12 22.56
C ILE A 64 13.32 -7.89 21.13
N LEU A 65 12.46 -6.89 20.94
CA LEU A 65 12.09 -6.39 19.62
C LEU A 65 12.92 -5.15 19.31
N ARG A 66 13.50 -5.05 18.11
CA ARG A 66 14.23 -3.85 17.69
C ARG A 66 13.47 -3.11 16.61
N ARG A 67 13.53 -1.79 16.66
CA ARG A 67 12.86 -0.92 15.70
C ARG A 67 13.62 0.37 15.45
N SER A 68 13.55 0.83 14.22
CA SER A 68 13.90 2.19 13.81
C SER A 68 12.91 2.64 12.73
N ALA A 69 12.93 3.92 12.34
CA ALA A 69 12.10 4.40 11.25
C ALA A 69 12.69 5.62 10.54
N VAL A 70 12.35 5.77 9.26
CA VAL A 70 12.61 6.97 8.45
C VAL A 70 11.33 7.49 7.81
N PHE A 71 11.27 8.78 7.49
CA PHE A 71 10.16 9.35 6.74
C PHE A 71 10.30 9.11 5.24
N THR A 72 9.16 9.00 4.55
CA THR A 72 9.05 9.05 3.09
C THR A 72 8.15 10.24 2.70
N TYR A 73 7.26 10.10 1.74
CA TYR A 73 6.27 11.10 1.33
C TYR A 73 5.30 11.50 2.44
N GLY A 74 4.94 12.79 2.45
CA GLY A 74 4.12 13.42 3.47
C GLY A 74 4.64 13.14 4.88
N GLU A 75 3.79 12.53 5.69
CA GLU A 75 4.13 12.12 7.05
C GLU A 75 4.17 10.59 7.24
N VAL A 76 4.11 9.84 6.14
CA VAL A 76 4.23 8.38 6.14
C VAL A 76 5.65 8.00 6.52
N ARG A 77 5.77 6.96 7.33
CA ARG A 77 7.04 6.40 7.77
C ARG A 77 7.26 5.01 7.19
N HIS A 78 8.53 4.66 7.06
CA HIS A 78 8.97 3.29 6.88
C HIS A 78 9.69 2.84 8.14
N SER A 79 9.05 1.94 8.89
CA SER A 79 9.66 1.32 10.06
C SER A 79 10.44 0.08 9.68
N PHE A 80 11.66 -0.04 10.20
CA PHE A 80 12.45 -1.26 10.13
C PHE A 80 12.22 -2.05 11.41
N ILE A 81 11.77 -3.28 11.27
CA ILE A 81 11.40 -4.15 12.38
C ILE A 81 12.25 -5.41 12.36
N ASP A 82 12.92 -5.65 13.46
CA ASP A 82 13.58 -6.91 13.77
C ASP A 82 12.82 -7.58 14.94
N ARG A 83 12.44 -8.84 14.73
CA ARG A 83 11.82 -9.71 15.74
C ARG A 83 12.56 -11.04 15.93
N HIS A 84 13.80 -11.20 15.46
CA HIS A 84 14.46 -12.50 15.55
C HIS A 84 14.67 -12.96 17.01
N ASP A 85 14.90 -12.03 17.92
CA ASP A 85 15.02 -12.30 19.36
C ASP A 85 13.71 -12.07 20.14
N TYR A 86 12.57 -11.91 19.45
CA TYR A 86 11.27 -11.65 20.07
C TYR A 86 10.24 -12.72 19.70
N HIS A 87 9.71 -13.42 20.71
CA HIS A 87 8.79 -14.55 20.55
C HIS A 87 7.37 -14.28 21.04
N GLY A 88 7.10 -13.06 21.52
CA GLY A 88 5.76 -12.61 21.90
C GLY A 88 4.82 -12.47 20.69
N VAL A 89 3.54 -12.21 20.98
CA VAL A 89 2.46 -12.29 19.97
C VAL A 89 2.60 -11.34 18.78
N PHE A 90 3.11 -10.12 18.99
CA PHE A 90 3.34 -9.12 17.95
C PHE A 90 4.48 -8.18 18.32
N GLY A 91 4.35 -7.49 19.46
CA GLY A 91 5.40 -6.63 20.03
C GLY A 91 5.10 -6.36 21.50
N PRO A 92 6.03 -5.76 22.26
CA PRO A 92 5.81 -5.45 23.67
C PRO A 92 4.52 -4.63 23.88
N GLY A 93 3.75 -4.98 24.90
CA GLY A 93 2.46 -4.34 25.21
C GLY A 93 1.24 -4.88 24.44
N TYR A 94 1.44 -5.68 23.39
CA TYR A 94 0.33 -6.31 22.68
C TYR A 94 -0.16 -7.59 23.38
N ARG A 95 -1.46 -7.83 23.34
CA ARG A 95 -2.09 -9.02 23.94
C ARG A 95 -2.99 -9.71 22.94
N ARG A 96 -2.97 -11.05 22.94
CA ARG A 96 -3.83 -11.87 22.07
C ARG A 96 -5.31 -11.65 22.42
N ILE A 97 -6.11 -11.35 21.41
CA ILE A 97 -7.57 -11.36 21.52
C ILE A 97 -8.05 -12.81 21.49
N LYS A 98 -8.72 -13.26 22.56
CA LYS A 98 -9.16 -14.66 22.72
C LYS A 98 -10.39 -15.02 21.87
N LYS A 99 -11.21 -14.03 21.51
CA LYS A 99 -12.45 -14.19 20.73
C LYS A 99 -12.43 -13.19 19.57
N PRO A 100 -11.81 -13.54 18.42
CA PRO A 100 -11.80 -12.66 17.26
C PRO A 100 -13.22 -12.47 16.71
N ALA A 101 -13.45 -11.35 16.01
CA ALA A 101 -14.72 -11.09 15.35
C ALA A 101 -15.01 -12.15 14.28
N ARG A 102 -16.28 -12.53 14.10
CA ARG A 102 -16.70 -13.50 13.08
C ARG A 102 -16.32 -13.04 11.66
N ALA A 103 -16.37 -11.74 11.39
CA ALA A 103 -15.97 -11.13 10.12
C ALA A 103 -14.48 -11.35 9.77
N ALA A 104 -13.65 -11.75 10.73
CA ALA A 104 -12.24 -12.05 10.51
C ALA A 104 -11.99 -13.49 10.00
N GLN A 105 -13.03 -14.25 9.65
CA GLN A 105 -12.94 -15.65 9.26
C GLN A 105 -13.48 -15.87 7.84
N GLY A 106 -12.87 -16.80 7.09
CA GLY A 106 -13.40 -17.29 5.82
C GLY A 106 -12.97 -16.55 4.55
N LEU A 107 -12.16 -15.49 4.66
CA LEU A 107 -11.59 -14.78 3.51
C LEU A 107 -10.14 -15.21 3.25
N SER A 108 -9.77 -15.36 1.98
CA SER A 108 -8.45 -15.83 1.54
C SER A 108 -7.51 -14.69 1.13
N LEU A 109 -7.30 -13.72 2.02
CA LEU A 109 -6.32 -12.65 1.81
C LEU A 109 -4.95 -13.08 2.35
N LEU A 110 -3.94 -13.16 1.49
CA LEU A 110 -2.67 -13.80 1.78
C LEU A 110 -1.63 -12.82 2.31
N GLU A 111 -1.33 -11.78 1.53
CA GLU A 111 -0.31 -10.78 1.82
C GLU A 111 -0.67 -9.42 1.23
N ILE A 112 0.07 -8.40 1.65
CA ILE A 112 0.03 -7.08 1.00
C ILE A 112 0.87 -7.21 -0.27
N ASP A 113 0.29 -6.94 -1.44
CA ASP A 113 1.01 -6.98 -2.72
C ASP A 113 1.78 -5.68 -2.97
N HIS A 114 1.11 -4.53 -2.79
CA HIS A 114 1.72 -3.22 -2.95
C HIS A 114 0.95 -2.14 -2.17
N CYS A 115 1.61 -1.00 -1.93
CA CYS A 115 1.00 0.21 -1.39
C CYS A 115 1.26 1.37 -2.34
N VAL A 116 0.25 2.17 -2.64
CA VAL A 116 0.37 3.27 -3.62
C VAL A 116 0.46 4.60 -2.91
N GLY A 117 1.51 5.36 -3.21
CA GLY A 117 1.73 6.72 -2.71
C GLY A 117 1.26 7.76 -3.72
N ASN A 118 0.37 8.66 -3.30
CA ASN A 118 0.02 9.85 -4.06
C ASN A 118 0.85 11.04 -3.55
N VAL A 119 1.52 11.73 -4.45
CA VAL A 119 2.40 12.87 -4.16
C VAL A 119 2.02 14.08 -5.01
N GLU A 120 2.50 15.26 -4.61
CA GLU A 120 2.24 16.51 -5.32
C GLU A 120 2.80 16.52 -6.74
N LEU A 121 2.23 17.38 -7.60
CA LEU A 121 2.71 17.57 -8.96
C LEU A 121 4.18 18.02 -8.97
N GLY A 122 5.03 17.23 -9.62
CA GLY A 122 6.47 17.45 -9.74
C GLY A 122 7.31 16.69 -8.71
N ASP A 123 6.68 16.01 -7.76
CA ASP A 123 7.36 15.25 -6.70
C ASP A 123 7.48 13.75 -7.01
N MET A 124 6.83 13.21 -8.05
CA MET A 124 6.94 11.79 -8.39
C MET A 124 8.40 11.38 -8.63
N ASP A 125 9.14 12.15 -9.43
CA ASP A 125 10.54 11.86 -9.72
C ASP A 125 11.43 11.99 -8.49
N ARG A 126 11.14 12.97 -7.61
CA ARG A 126 11.80 13.11 -6.32
C ARG A 126 11.67 11.84 -5.47
N PHE A 127 10.47 11.25 -5.41
CA PHE A 127 10.25 10.05 -4.61
C PHE A 127 10.74 8.77 -5.29
N VAL A 128 10.73 8.71 -6.63
CA VAL A 128 11.40 7.65 -7.39
C VAL A 128 12.91 7.64 -7.10
N GLU A 129 13.54 8.81 -7.15
CA GLU A 129 14.96 8.98 -6.78
C GLU A 129 15.19 8.65 -5.31
N PHE A 130 14.30 9.07 -4.41
CA PHE A 130 14.36 8.67 -3.00
C PHE A 130 14.39 7.15 -2.83
N TYR A 131 13.41 6.41 -3.38
CA TYR A 131 13.39 4.95 -3.25
C TYR A 131 14.60 4.28 -3.92
N LYS A 132 15.06 4.82 -5.05
CA LYS A 132 16.24 4.33 -5.74
C LYS A 132 17.53 4.52 -4.93
N ASP A 133 17.81 5.74 -4.51
CA ASP A 133 19.10 6.09 -3.93
C ASP A 133 19.14 5.74 -2.43
N VAL A 134 18.05 6.00 -1.69
CA VAL A 134 17.95 5.71 -0.26
C VAL A 134 17.76 4.22 0.00
N PHE A 135 16.78 3.59 -0.65
CA PHE A 135 16.41 2.19 -0.39
C PHE A 135 17.07 1.19 -1.34
N GLY A 136 17.72 1.65 -2.42
CA GLY A 136 18.31 0.76 -3.42
C GLY A 136 17.27 0.07 -4.30
N PHE A 137 16.06 0.62 -4.41
CA PHE A 137 14.99 0.03 -5.22
C PHE A 137 15.24 0.30 -6.72
N ALA A 138 14.70 -0.56 -7.57
CA ALA A 138 14.69 -0.36 -9.02
C ALA A 138 13.31 0.13 -9.47
N GLN A 139 13.27 0.90 -10.56
CA GLN A 139 12.02 1.23 -11.24
C GLN A 139 11.62 0.03 -12.11
N LEU A 140 10.44 -0.53 -11.86
CA LEU A 140 9.92 -1.69 -12.59
C LEU A 140 9.17 -1.25 -13.85
N ILE A 141 8.18 -0.37 -13.70
CA ILE A 141 7.28 0.08 -14.76
C ILE A 141 7.07 1.59 -14.65
N HIS A 142 6.92 2.24 -15.79
CA HIS A 142 6.47 3.63 -15.89
C HIS A 142 5.23 3.71 -16.76
N TYR A 143 4.17 4.30 -16.22
CA TYR A 143 2.97 4.67 -16.95
C TYR A 143 2.95 6.19 -17.12
N ASP A 144 2.97 6.65 -18.36
CA ASP A 144 2.84 8.06 -18.68
C ASP A 144 1.36 8.48 -18.79
N ASP A 145 1.12 9.78 -18.94
CA ASP A 145 -0.22 10.37 -19.10
C ASP A 145 -0.94 9.90 -20.37
N LYS A 146 -0.22 9.30 -21.33
CA LYS A 146 -0.78 8.73 -22.55
C LYS A 146 -1.28 7.30 -22.34
N VAL A 147 -0.79 6.59 -21.32
CA VAL A 147 -1.23 5.23 -20.99
C VAL A 147 -2.38 5.22 -19.99
N ILE A 148 -2.39 6.10 -18.97
CA ILE A 148 -3.48 6.18 -17.97
C ILE A 148 -4.22 7.51 -18.10
N HIS A 149 -5.15 7.57 -19.07
CA HIS A 149 -6.09 8.66 -19.20
C HIS A 149 -7.51 8.15 -19.45
N THR A 150 -8.48 8.82 -18.84
CA THR A 150 -9.85 8.85 -19.34
C THR A 150 -10.00 10.03 -20.30
N ASP A 151 -11.14 10.14 -20.99
CA ASP A 151 -11.47 11.34 -21.78
C ASP A 151 -11.42 12.66 -20.98
N TYR A 152 -11.35 12.56 -19.65
CA TYR A 152 -11.50 13.68 -18.72
C TYR A 152 -10.31 13.90 -17.78
N SER A 153 -9.63 12.86 -17.30
CA SER A 153 -8.53 12.98 -16.33
C SER A 153 -7.38 12.02 -16.65
N ALA A 154 -6.16 12.41 -16.27
CA ALA A 154 -4.97 11.59 -16.41
C ALA A 154 -4.18 11.55 -15.09
N LEU A 155 -3.29 10.57 -14.98
CA LEU A 155 -2.25 10.50 -13.94
C LEU A 155 -0.96 9.95 -14.52
N MET A 156 0.15 10.23 -13.86
CA MET A 156 1.44 9.57 -14.12
C MET A 156 1.75 8.64 -12.96
N SER A 157 2.35 7.49 -13.26
CA SER A 157 2.74 6.51 -12.26
C SER A 157 4.10 5.90 -12.54
N LYS A 158 4.91 5.73 -11.50
CA LYS A 158 6.18 4.97 -11.55
C LYS A 158 6.21 3.97 -10.41
N VAL A 159 6.50 2.71 -10.74
CA VAL A 159 6.51 1.62 -9.75
C VAL A 159 7.94 1.32 -9.32
N MET A 160 8.21 1.50 -8.02
CA MET A 160 9.48 1.16 -7.41
C MET A 160 9.40 -0.22 -6.77
N THR A 161 10.44 -1.05 -6.92
CA THR A 161 10.49 -2.38 -6.31
C THR A 161 11.85 -2.72 -5.72
N ASN A 162 11.86 -3.51 -4.65
CA ASN A 162 13.10 -3.99 -4.04
C ASN A 162 13.76 -5.09 -4.89
N GLY A 163 15.01 -5.44 -4.57
CA GLY A 163 15.82 -6.36 -5.39
C GLY A 163 15.27 -7.77 -5.61
N ASN A 164 14.30 -8.23 -4.80
CA ASN A 164 13.63 -9.52 -4.99
C ASN A 164 12.19 -9.41 -5.51
N GLY A 165 11.72 -8.20 -5.86
CA GLY A 165 10.41 -7.96 -6.44
C GLY A 165 9.22 -8.06 -5.47
N ARG A 166 9.44 -8.34 -4.18
CA ARG A 166 8.36 -8.58 -3.20
C ARG A 166 7.73 -7.30 -2.66
N ILE A 167 8.49 -6.22 -2.59
CA ILE A 167 8.01 -4.93 -2.11
C ILE A 167 7.84 -4.02 -3.32
N LYS A 168 6.65 -3.44 -3.47
CA LYS A 168 6.32 -2.56 -4.60
C LYS A 168 5.63 -1.30 -4.09
N PHE A 169 6.08 -0.15 -4.59
CA PHE A 169 5.50 1.17 -4.35
C PHE A 169 5.25 1.89 -5.66
N PRO A 170 4.04 1.79 -6.23
CA PRO A 170 3.58 2.75 -7.22
C PRO A 170 3.51 4.15 -6.61
N ILE A 171 4.17 5.11 -7.24
CA ILE A 171 4.16 6.52 -6.87
C ILE A 171 3.43 7.28 -7.97
N ASN A 172 2.38 7.99 -7.60
CA ASN A 172 1.51 8.71 -8.51
C ASN A 172 1.57 10.21 -8.25
N GLU A 173 1.52 11.00 -9.32
CA GLU A 173 1.25 12.43 -9.24
C GLU A 173 0.12 12.85 -10.19
N PRO A 174 -0.54 14.00 -9.97
CA PRO A 174 -1.55 14.51 -10.88
C PRO A 174 -0.99 14.75 -12.28
N ALA A 175 -1.78 14.50 -13.32
CA ALA A 175 -1.47 14.95 -14.68
C ALA A 175 -2.54 15.93 -15.19
N SER A 176 -2.16 16.74 -16.18
CA SER A 176 -3.08 17.71 -16.78
C SER A 176 -4.17 16.99 -17.59
N GLY A 177 -5.43 17.38 -17.40
CA GLY A 177 -6.59 16.83 -18.11
C GLY A 177 -7.74 17.83 -18.22
N LYS A 178 -8.82 17.46 -18.91
CA LYS A 178 -10.03 18.32 -19.05
C LYS A 178 -10.77 18.53 -17.72
N LYS A 179 -10.63 17.59 -16.79
CA LYS A 179 -11.15 17.60 -15.43
C LYS A 179 -9.99 17.34 -14.46
N LYS A 180 -10.24 17.68 -13.19
CA LYS A 180 -9.32 17.45 -12.08
C LYS A 180 -8.93 15.97 -11.99
N SER A 181 -7.63 15.70 -11.82
CA SER A 181 -7.11 14.36 -11.60
C SER A 181 -7.59 13.79 -10.26
N GLN A 182 -7.88 12.49 -10.21
CA GLN A 182 -8.21 11.80 -8.95
C GLN A 182 -7.09 11.88 -7.91
N ILE A 183 -5.83 11.99 -8.37
CA ILE A 183 -4.67 12.19 -7.50
C ILE A 183 -4.74 13.57 -6.83
N GLN A 184 -5.14 14.60 -7.59
CA GLN A 184 -5.36 15.94 -7.02
C GLN A 184 -6.56 15.95 -6.07
N GLU A 185 -7.60 15.16 -6.33
CA GLU A 185 -8.72 15.03 -5.39
C GLU A 185 -8.28 14.40 -4.07
N PHE A 186 -7.46 13.34 -4.11
CA PHE A 186 -6.85 12.77 -2.91
C PHE A 186 -6.07 13.84 -2.14
N LEU A 187 -5.18 14.61 -2.79
CA LEU A 187 -4.37 15.64 -2.14
C LEU A 187 -5.22 16.75 -1.51
N ASP A 188 -6.32 17.14 -2.16
CA ASP A 188 -7.20 18.19 -1.65
C ASP A 188 -7.98 17.77 -0.40
N TRP A 189 -8.31 16.48 -0.27
CA TRP A 189 -9.03 15.96 0.91
C TRP A 189 -8.10 15.43 2.00
N TYR A 190 -6.99 14.80 1.60
CA TYR A 190 -5.98 14.27 2.50
C TYR A 190 -5.02 15.37 2.98
N LEU A 191 -4.97 16.53 2.33
CA LEU A 191 -4.20 17.71 2.72
C LEU A 191 -2.67 17.53 2.77
N ASP A 192 -2.14 16.48 2.14
CA ASP A 192 -0.71 16.16 2.03
C ASP A 192 -0.52 14.96 1.07
N ALA A 193 0.73 14.62 0.74
CA ALA A 193 1.05 13.33 0.16
C ALA A 193 0.76 12.18 1.14
N GLY A 194 0.41 11.00 0.61
CA GLY A 194 -0.02 9.89 1.45
C GLY A 194 -0.24 8.58 0.70
N THR A 195 -0.56 7.52 1.44
CA THR A 195 -0.88 6.22 0.83
C THR A 195 -2.35 6.21 0.42
N GLN A 196 -2.62 6.08 -0.87
CA GLN A 196 -3.98 6.07 -1.43
C GLN A 196 -4.67 4.72 -1.20
N HIS A 197 -4.00 3.62 -1.55
CA HIS A 197 -4.56 2.29 -1.40
C HIS A 197 -3.49 1.24 -1.05
N ILE A 198 -3.96 0.14 -0.48
CA ILE A 198 -3.17 -1.05 -0.15
C ILE A 198 -3.80 -2.22 -0.89
N ALA A 199 -3.07 -2.82 -1.82
CA ALA A 199 -3.52 -3.99 -2.55
C ALA A 199 -3.25 -5.27 -1.76
N LEU A 200 -4.23 -6.17 -1.72
CA LEU A 200 -4.16 -7.42 -0.98
C LEU A 200 -4.24 -8.60 -1.95
N ARG A 201 -3.25 -9.48 -1.92
CA ARG A 201 -3.19 -10.65 -2.81
C ARG A 201 -4.13 -11.75 -2.33
N THR A 202 -4.82 -12.37 -3.28
CA THR A 202 -5.64 -13.59 -3.09
C THR A 202 -5.37 -14.57 -4.23
N GLU A 203 -5.61 -15.86 -3.97
CA GLU A 203 -5.56 -16.93 -4.98
C GLU A 203 -6.96 -17.22 -5.57
N ASP A 204 -8.02 -16.68 -4.97
CA ASP A 204 -9.41 -16.82 -5.44
C ASP A 204 -10.11 -15.46 -5.34
N ILE A 205 -9.90 -14.61 -6.35
CA ILE A 205 -10.49 -13.27 -6.39
C ILE A 205 -12.02 -13.32 -6.47
N VAL A 206 -12.59 -14.30 -7.18
CA VAL A 206 -14.05 -14.46 -7.32
C VAL A 206 -14.68 -14.77 -5.97
N GLY A 207 -14.18 -15.76 -5.24
CA GLY A 207 -14.65 -16.10 -3.90
C GLY A 207 -14.39 -14.98 -2.90
N THR A 208 -13.24 -14.31 -3.01
CA THR A 208 -12.87 -13.20 -2.11
C THR A 208 -13.79 -12.00 -2.28
N VAL A 209 -14.07 -11.55 -3.51
CA VAL A 209 -14.96 -10.41 -3.79
C VAL A 209 -16.39 -10.72 -3.35
N ARG A 210 -16.90 -11.93 -3.64
CA ARG A 210 -18.22 -12.37 -3.16
C ARG A 210 -18.30 -12.32 -1.64
N GLY A 211 -17.32 -12.90 -0.95
CA GLY A 211 -17.26 -12.88 0.51
C GLY A 211 -17.15 -11.46 1.09
N LEU A 212 -16.36 -10.58 0.48
CA LEU A 212 -16.24 -9.18 0.92
C LEU A 212 -17.56 -8.41 0.74
N ARG A 213 -18.25 -8.59 -0.39
CA ARG A 213 -19.59 -8.01 -0.63
C ARG A 213 -20.64 -8.53 0.36
N GLU A 214 -20.64 -9.83 0.66
CA GLU A 214 -21.51 -10.43 1.69
C GLU A 214 -21.26 -9.82 3.08
N ASN A 215 -20.03 -9.36 3.35
CA ASN A 215 -19.66 -8.67 4.58
C ASN A 215 -19.83 -7.13 4.50
N GLY A 216 -20.44 -6.61 3.43
CA GLY A 216 -20.80 -5.21 3.27
C GLY A 216 -19.71 -4.31 2.68
N VAL A 217 -18.67 -4.88 2.07
CA VAL A 217 -17.67 -4.08 1.32
C VAL A 217 -18.24 -3.70 -0.04
N GLU A 218 -18.20 -2.41 -0.33
CA GLU A 218 -18.55 -1.85 -1.63
C GLU A 218 -17.30 -1.78 -2.53
N PHE A 219 -17.50 -2.06 -3.83
CA PHE A 219 -16.45 -1.99 -4.84
C PHE A 219 -16.87 -1.05 -5.95
N LEU A 220 -15.88 -0.45 -6.61
CA LEU A 220 -16.11 0.19 -7.89
C LEU A 220 -16.41 -0.87 -8.95
N GLY A 221 -17.02 -0.44 -10.04
CA GLY A 221 -17.32 -1.30 -11.17
C GLY A 221 -17.08 -0.57 -12.48
N MET A 222 -16.87 -1.35 -13.53
CA MET A 222 -16.66 -0.86 -14.88
C MET A 222 -17.95 -0.94 -15.71
N PRO A 223 -18.15 -0.05 -16.70
CA PRO A 223 -19.29 -0.13 -17.60
C PRO A 223 -19.25 -1.40 -18.45
N HIS A 224 -20.41 -1.92 -18.86
CA HIS A 224 -20.53 -3.11 -19.72
C HIS A 224 -19.56 -3.10 -20.92
N ALA A 225 -19.40 -1.94 -21.57
CA ALA A 225 -18.51 -1.75 -22.71
C ALA A 225 -17.04 -2.12 -22.45
N TYR A 226 -16.57 -2.09 -21.20
CA TYR A 226 -15.24 -2.59 -20.83
C TYR A 226 -15.13 -4.11 -21.07
N TYR A 227 -16.16 -4.87 -20.68
CA TYR A 227 -16.19 -6.32 -20.76
C TYR A 227 -16.47 -6.85 -22.17
N GLU A 228 -17.22 -6.10 -22.99
CA GLU A 228 -17.52 -6.47 -24.38
C GLU A 228 -16.26 -6.77 -25.21
N THR A 229 -15.14 -6.08 -24.91
CA THR A 229 -13.87 -6.21 -25.64
C THR A 229 -12.75 -6.81 -24.79
N LEU A 230 -13.02 -7.17 -23.52
CA LEU A 230 -12.00 -7.61 -22.59
C LEU A 230 -11.37 -8.94 -23.04
N ALA A 231 -12.19 -9.90 -23.45
CA ALA A 231 -11.71 -11.21 -23.90
C ALA A 231 -10.73 -11.12 -25.08
N ASP A 232 -10.96 -10.18 -26.01
CA ASP A 232 -10.06 -9.96 -27.15
C ASP A 232 -8.70 -9.40 -26.72
N ARG A 233 -8.67 -8.64 -25.62
CA ARG A 233 -7.45 -8.02 -25.07
C ARG A 233 -6.64 -8.99 -24.20
N VAL A 234 -7.30 -9.72 -23.31
CA VAL A 234 -6.62 -10.52 -22.27
C VAL A 234 -6.76 -12.03 -22.45
N GLY A 235 -7.49 -12.49 -23.47
CA GLY A 235 -7.71 -13.92 -23.72
C GLY A 235 -8.38 -14.64 -22.53
N ASP A 236 -8.05 -15.92 -22.37
CA ASP A 236 -8.55 -16.74 -21.25
C ASP A 236 -7.75 -16.45 -19.96
N VAL A 237 -8.45 -15.97 -18.93
CA VAL A 237 -7.91 -15.67 -17.60
C VAL A 237 -8.42 -16.64 -16.52
N GLY A 238 -8.97 -17.79 -16.94
CA GLY A 238 -9.45 -18.84 -16.05
C GLY A 238 -10.76 -18.52 -15.32
N VAL A 239 -11.38 -17.37 -15.60
CA VAL A 239 -12.66 -16.93 -15.03
C VAL A 239 -13.58 -16.51 -16.18
N PRO A 240 -14.87 -16.93 -16.19
CA PRO A 240 -15.82 -16.47 -17.19
C PRO A 240 -15.98 -14.95 -17.20
N MET A 241 -15.98 -14.33 -18.38
CA MET A 241 -16.12 -12.87 -18.53
C MET A 241 -17.40 -12.33 -17.88
N GLU A 242 -18.50 -13.08 -17.96
CA GLU A 242 -19.76 -12.75 -17.28
C GLU A 242 -19.58 -12.67 -15.76
N THR A 243 -18.73 -13.52 -15.17
CA THR A 243 -18.41 -13.49 -13.75
C THR A 243 -17.52 -12.31 -13.40
N LEU A 244 -16.55 -11.96 -14.26
CA LEU A 244 -15.76 -10.75 -14.08
C LEU A 244 -16.65 -9.50 -14.10
N GLU A 245 -17.57 -9.42 -15.06
CA GLU A 245 -18.53 -8.32 -15.18
C GLU A 245 -19.47 -8.22 -13.97
N GLU A 246 -20.10 -9.33 -13.57
CA GLU A 246 -20.98 -9.40 -12.40
C GLU A 246 -20.27 -8.88 -11.13
N LEU A 247 -18.99 -9.22 -11.00
CA LEU A 247 -18.18 -8.86 -9.85
C LEU A 247 -17.45 -7.54 -10.01
N GLY A 248 -17.49 -6.88 -11.16
CA GLY A 248 -16.73 -5.66 -11.41
C GLY A 248 -15.22 -5.85 -11.47
N ILE A 249 -14.74 -7.08 -11.69
CA ILE A 249 -13.31 -7.42 -11.68
C ILE A 249 -12.68 -7.05 -13.01
N GLU A 250 -11.64 -6.25 -12.96
CA GLU A 250 -10.82 -5.85 -14.09
C GLU A 250 -9.74 -6.90 -14.39
N ALA A 251 -9.33 -6.99 -15.65
CA ALA A 251 -8.26 -7.86 -16.10
C ALA A 251 -7.28 -7.13 -17.01
N ASP A 252 -6.00 -7.48 -16.88
CA ASP A 252 -4.93 -7.07 -17.79
C ASP A 252 -3.99 -8.24 -18.09
N ARG A 253 -3.23 -8.17 -19.19
CA ARG A 253 -2.30 -9.23 -19.62
C ARG A 253 -0.99 -8.67 -20.18
N ASP A 254 0.11 -9.31 -19.82
CA ASP A 254 1.42 -9.11 -20.42
C ASP A 254 2.00 -10.43 -20.99
N GLU A 255 3.29 -10.41 -21.32
CA GLU A 255 4.01 -11.57 -21.87
C GLU A 255 4.21 -12.70 -20.86
N GLU A 256 4.15 -12.41 -19.55
CA GLU A 256 4.42 -13.35 -18.46
C GLU A 256 3.15 -13.94 -17.84
N GLY A 257 2.02 -13.24 -17.96
CA GLY A 257 0.75 -13.71 -17.42
C GLY A 257 -0.37 -12.70 -17.50
N TYR A 258 -1.37 -12.86 -16.64
CA TYR A 258 -2.48 -11.92 -16.51
C TYR A 258 -2.66 -11.50 -15.04
N LEU A 259 -3.29 -10.35 -14.85
CA LEU A 259 -3.62 -9.76 -13.56
C LEU A 259 -5.12 -9.58 -13.47
N LEU A 260 -5.71 -9.94 -12.34
CA LEU A 260 -7.09 -9.61 -11.98
C LEU A 260 -7.09 -8.64 -10.79
N GLN A 261 -7.87 -7.57 -10.85
CA GLN A 261 -7.95 -6.54 -9.82
C GLN A 261 -9.36 -5.95 -9.68
N ILE A 262 -9.64 -5.28 -8.56
CA ILE A 262 -10.88 -4.55 -8.27
C ILE A 262 -10.65 -3.52 -7.16
#